data_AF-A0A914NV61-F1
#
_entry.id   AF-A0A914NV61-F1
#
_cell.length_a   1.000
_cell.length_b   1.000
_cell.length_c   1.000
_cell.angle_alpha   90.00
_cell.angle_beta   90.00
_cell.angle_gamma   90.00
#
_symmetry.space_group_name_H-M   'P 1'
#
loop_
_entity.id
_entity.type
_entity.pdbx_description
1 polymer ?
#
loop_
_entity_poly.entity_id
_entity_poly.type
_entity_poly.pdbx_seq_one_letter_code
_entity_poly.pdbx_strand_id
1 'polypeptide(L)'
;MYSLPYGALVDTLKCLNFEQLFSLKQTNNYFNGFISKYEKILPRKEFKGFSIISSDINAFDPPDPDQRMINLKSVNCNYSLTSQLEEKWKSAINNKISTSLNIHKKFLGKEPPLGERTFILIVVGDDDNELVFIVELPTYPKTISDMKLIRFCFDQLFRCAYKEASFDFFILNPEIIRLLFEDQQNISPKFYTKKVSLEYGKINKEKVLKFNLEHLIVNGDLSLSFGGDTQKYNDIVSELVLNGGSVIHRVRMDLSDPYLYNLIIKLIETSQDNSNMVTNFLFTFRDCSQVNVGVRAENIVKKEDSHEVKYQITNIYNKNLRSNVEIKRRRGCCIIM
;
A
#
# COMPACT_ATOMS: atom_id res chain seq x y z
N MET A 1 26.02 9.47 23.34
CA MET A 1 25.74 8.99 21.97
C MET A 1 26.89 9.23 21.00
N TYR A 2 27.57 10.38 20.98
CA TYR A 2 28.66 10.68 20.04
C TYR A 2 29.87 9.72 20.05
N SER A 3 30.08 9.01 21.17
CA SER A 3 31.17 8.04 21.34
C SER A 3 30.79 6.61 20.93
N LEU A 4 29.54 6.34 20.54
CA LEU A 4 29.10 5.00 20.18
C LEU A 4 29.55 4.63 18.76
N PRO A 5 29.97 3.38 18.52
CA PRO A 5 30.11 2.84 17.16
C PRO A 5 28.78 2.94 16.40
N TYR A 6 28.83 3.11 15.09
CA TYR A 6 27.65 3.35 14.26
C TYR A 6 26.55 2.30 14.42
N GLY A 7 26.90 1.01 14.51
CA GLY A 7 25.92 -0.07 14.72
C GLY A 7 25.16 0.09 16.04
N ALA A 8 25.89 0.26 17.14
CA ALA A 8 25.30 0.46 18.46
C ALA A 8 24.45 1.74 18.54
N LEU A 9 24.87 2.81 17.85
CA LEU A 9 24.09 4.05 17.77
C LEU A 9 22.75 3.83 17.04
N VAL A 10 22.77 3.14 15.91
CA VAL A 10 21.55 2.78 15.16
C VAL A 10 20.62 1.93 16.01
N ASP A 11 21.14 0.91 16.68
CA ASP A 11 20.31 0.03 17.52
C ASP A 11 19.71 0.78 18.71
N THR A 12 20.46 1.74 19.28
CA THR A 12 19.92 2.63 20.31
C THR A 12 18.79 3.50 19.75
N LEU A 13 18.93 4.05 18.54
CA LEU A 13 17.90 4.88 17.91
C LEU A 13 16.63 4.08 17.57
N LYS A 14 16.73 2.78 17.27
CA LYS A 14 15.55 1.91 17.07
C LYS A 14 14.72 1.76 18.34
N CYS A 15 15.30 1.97 19.52
CA CYS A 15 14.59 1.93 20.79
C CYS A 15 13.80 3.21 21.10
N LEU A 16 14.03 4.29 20.35
CA LEU A 16 13.34 5.56 20.54
C LEU A 16 12.04 5.59 19.74
N ASN A 17 10.96 6.13 20.30
CA ASN A 17 9.74 6.36 19.53
C ASN A 17 9.90 7.55 18.56
N PHE A 18 8.90 7.80 17.71
CA PHE A 18 8.97 8.88 16.72
C PHE A 18 9.21 10.25 17.35
N GLU A 19 8.51 10.59 18.44
CA GLU A 19 8.63 11.90 19.08
C GLU A 19 10.05 12.11 19.63
N GLN A 20 10.61 11.08 20.28
CA GLN A 20 11.98 11.11 20.77
C GLN A 20 13.00 11.24 19.64
N LEU A 21 12.83 10.50 18.54
CA LEU A 21 13.69 10.62 17.37
C LEU A 21 13.58 11.99 16.71
N PHE A 22 12.37 12.53 16.61
CA PHE A 22 12.11 13.82 16.03
C PHE A 22 12.75 14.93 16.87
N SER A 23 12.58 14.89 18.19
CA SER A 23 13.27 15.79 19.12
C SER A 23 14.79 15.66 18.97
N LEU A 24 15.34 14.45 18.93
CA LEU A 24 16.78 14.22 18.77
C LEU A 24 17.30 14.78 17.44
N LYS A 25 16.53 14.61 16.35
CA LYS A 25 16.83 15.16 15.01
C LYS A 25 16.96 16.69 15.04
N GLN A 26 16.21 17.37 15.90
CA GLN A 26 16.24 18.83 16.04
C GLN A 26 17.37 19.34 16.93
N THR A 27 18.00 18.49 17.76
CA THR A 27 19.03 18.94 18.71
C THR A 27 20.30 19.45 18.03
N ASN A 28 20.72 18.85 16.91
CA ASN A 28 21.88 19.30 16.13
C ASN A 28 21.99 18.63 14.76
N ASN A 29 22.84 19.22 13.90
CA ASN A 29 23.09 18.76 12.53
C ASN A 29 23.66 17.34 12.44
N TYR A 30 24.40 16.86 13.44
CA TYR A 30 24.94 15.49 13.43
C TYR A 30 23.82 14.47 13.52
N PHE A 31 22.93 14.56 14.52
CA PHE A 31 21.81 13.64 14.62
C PHE A 31 20.82 13.83 13.48
N ASN A 32 20.63 15.06 13.00
CA ASN A 32 19.81 15.29 11.81
C ASN A 32 20.31 14.49 10.60
N GLY A 33 21.60 14.61 10.27
CA GLY A 33 22.22 13.86 9.18
C GLY A 33 22.23 12.35 9.43
N PHE A 34 22.53 11.94 10.67
CA PHE A 34 22.59 10.53 11.04
C PHE A 34 21.22 9.84 10.98
N ILE A 35 20.20 10.39 11.63
CA ILE A 35 18.84 9.84 11.61
C ILE A 35 18.31 9.83 10.17
N SER A 36 18.56 10.89 9.38
CA SER A 36 18.16 10.92 7.97
C SER A 36 18.84 9.82 7.14
N LYS A 37 20.10 9.45 7.46
CA LYS A 37 20.79 8.32 6.82
C LYS A 37 20.14 6.97 7.13
N TYR A 38 19.52 6.82 8.30
CA TYR A 38 18.91 5.56 8.76
C TYR A 38 17.38 5.61 8.84
N GLU A 39 16.72 6.60 8.24
CA GLU A 39 15.26 6.85 8.32
C GLU A 39 14.40 5.66 7.88
N LYS A 40 14.95 4.73 7.10
CA LYS A 40 14.27 3.48 6.68
C LYS A 40 14.12 2.44 7.79
N ILE A 41 15.05 2.43 8.75
CA ILE A 41 15.08 1.45 9.84
C ILE A 41 14.72 2.07 11.20
N LEU A 42 14.47 3.39 11.22
CA LEU A 42 14.10 4.13 12.41
C LEU A 42 12.58 4.37 12.45
N PRO A 43 11.98 4.44 13.66
CA PRO A 43 10.57 4.72 13.86
C PRO A 43 10.07 6.00 13.16
N ARG A 44 8.87 5.89 12.58
CA ARG A 44 8.19 6.92 11.77
C ARG A 44 6.98 7.45 12.52
N LYS A 45 6.52 8.64 12.16
CA LYS A 45 5.23 9.14 12.66
C LYS A 45 4.15 8.21 12.14
N GLU A 46 3.46 7.53 13.04
CA GLU A 46 2.33 6.69 12.68
C GLU A 46 1.05 7.52 12.70
N PHE A 47 0.32 7.51 11.59
CA PHE A 47 -1.01 8.08 11.46
C PHE A 47 -2.07 6.98 11.48
N LYS A 48 -3.32 7.33 11.77
CA LYS A 48 -4.44 6.39 11.74
C LYS A 48 -4.62 5.83 10.33
N GLY A 49 -4.68 6.70 9.33
CA GLY A 49 -4.62 6.23 7.97
C GLY A 49 -4.56 7.32 6.91
N PHE A 50 -4.55 6.89 5.67
CA PHE A 50 -4.75 7.77 4.53
C PHE A 50 -5.57 7.07 3.46
N SER A 51 -6.28 7.88 2.68
CA SER A 51 -7.05 7.44 1.52
C SER A 51 -6.75 8.34 0.34
N ILE A 52 -6.77 7.78 -0.86
CA ILE A 52 -6.66 8.56 -2.10
C ILE A 52 -8.00 8.50 -2.79
N ILE A 53 -8.60 9.66 -2.99
CA ILE A 53 -9.87 9.78 -3.70
C ILE A 53 -9.72 10.78 -4.85
N SER A 54 -10.38 10.52 -5.97
CA SER A 54 -10.66 11.57 -6.94
C SER A 54 -12.09 11.99 -6.71
N SER A 55 -12.30 13.29 -6.63
CA SER A 55 -13.62 13.85 -6.52
C SER A 55 -13.76 15.04 -7.43
N ASP A 56 -14.95 15.20 -7.98
CA ASP A 56 -15.59 16.50 -7.96
C ASP A 56 -15.98 16.73 -6.49
N ILE A 57 -15.26 17.59 -5.74
CA ILE A 57 -15.49 17.79 -4.28
C ILE A 57 -16.97 18.06 -3.98
N ASN A 58 -17.68 18.62 -4.96
CA ASN A 58 -19.11 18.91 -4.89
C ASN A 58 -20.00 17.67 -4.66
N ALA A 59 -19.50 16.46 -4.85
CA ALA A 59 -20.21 15.22 -4.53
C ALA A 59 -20.12 14.82 -3.04
N PHE A 60 -19.22 15.45 -2.28
CA PHE A 60 -19.23 15.36 -0.83
C PHE A 60 -20.11 16.48 -0.30
N ASP A 61 -20.94 16.14 0.69
CA ASP A 61 -21.59 17.14 1.55
C ASP A 61 -20.53 18.16 2.02
N PRO A 62 -20.93 19.42 2.32
CA PRO A 62 -20.00 20.45 2.76
C PRO A 62 -19.03 19.89 3.80
N PRO A 63 -17.73 20.21 3.69
CA PRO A 63 -16.69 19.58 4.49
C PRO A 63 -17.08 19.71 5.96
N ASP A 64 -17.11 18.56 6.64
CA ASP A 64 -17.28 18.47 8.08
C ASP A 64 -16.37 19.50 8.76
N PRO A 65 -16.82 20.23 9.80
CA PRO A 65 -15.98 21.19 10.53
C PRO A 65 -14.60 20.64 10.94
N ASP A 66 -14.44 19.32 11.06
CA ASP A 66 -13.18 18.67 11.40
C ASP A 66 -12.23 18.43 10.20
N GLN A 67 -12.65 18.79 8.97
CA GLN A 67 -11.84 18.72 7.77
C GLN A 67 -11.02 20.00 7.55
N ARG A 68 -9.71 19.84 7.42
CA ARG A 68 -8.77 20.94 7.16
C ARG A 68 -8.12 20.78 5.80
N MET A 69 -8.49 21.66 4.88
CA MET A 69 -7.82 21.74 3.59
C MET A 69 -6.43 22.37 3.76
N ILE A 70 -5.39 21.62 3.36
CA ILE A 70 -4.02 22.14 3.36
C ILE A 70 -3.80 22.85 2.03
N ASN A 71 -3.71 24.17 2.08
CA ASN A 71 -3.31 24.95 0.91
C ASN A 71 -1.81 24.82 0.69
N LEU A 72 -1.41 23.92 -0.20
CA LEU A 72 0.00 23.74 -0.55
C LEU A 72 0.58 24.85 -1.45
N LYS A 73 -0.24 25.76 -2.01
CA LYS A 73 0.25 26.80 -2.93
C LYS A 73 1.20 27.80 -2.26
N SER A 74 1.12 27.94 -0.94
CA SER A 74 2.04 28.77 -0.15
C SER A 74 3.33 28.05 0.24
N VAL A 75 3.42 26.73 0.02
CA VAL A 75 4.59 25.94 0.39
C VAL A 75 5.70 26.17 -0.64
N ASN A 76 6.78 26.79 -0.20
CA ASN A 76 7.94 27.03 -1.05
C ASN A 76 8.73 25.73 -1.28
N CYS A 77 8.43 25.02 -2.37
CA CYS A 77 9.07 23.76 -2.74
C CYS A 77 10.40 23.99 -3.48
N ASN A 78 11.46 24.32 -2.73
CA ASN A 78 12.80 24.59 -3.28
C ASN A 78 13.62 23.32 -3.55
N TYR A 79 13.14 22.45 -4.45
CA TYR A 79 13.95 21.36 -4.98
C TYR A 79 14.87 21.87 -6.09
N SER A 80 16.18 21.67 -5.93
CA SER A 80 17.15 21.83 -7.01
C SER A 80 17.02 20.65 -7.96
N LEU A 81 16.77 20.92 -9.25
CA LEU A 81 16.72 19.90 -10.29
C LEU A 81 18.01 19.97 -11.11
N THR A 82 18.52 18.82 -11.51
CA THR A 82 19.51 18.77 -12.58
C THR A 82 18.82 19.06 -13.91
N SER A 83 19.55 19.63 -14.88
CA SER A 83 18.97 19.89 -16.21
C SER A 83 18.40 18.63 -16.86
N GLN A 84 19.03 17.47 -16.64
CA GLN A 84 18.54 16.18 -17.13
C GLN A 84 17.20 15.79 -16.50
N LEU A 85 17.04 15.94 -15.18
CA LEU A 85 15.78 15.61 -14.49
C LEU A 85 14.66 16.58 -14.88
N GLU A 86 14.99 17.86 -15.02
CA GLU A 86 14.03 18.88 -15.45
C GLU A 86 13.47 18.57 -16.86
N GLU A 87 14.32 18.18 -17.81
CA GLU A 87 13.86 17.79 -19.16
C GLU A 87 12.98 16.53 -19.14
N LYS A 88 13.31 15.54 -18.29
CA LYS A 88 12.42 14.37 -18.10
C LYS A 88 11.07 14.77 -17.53
N TRP A 89 11.04 15.70 -16.57
CA TRP A 89 9.79 16.22 -16.01
C TRP A 89 8.98 17.00 -17.04
N LYS A 90 9.61 17.84 -17.88
CA LYS A 90 8.94 18.51 -19.01
C LYS A 90 8.36 17.50 -19.99
N SER A 91 9.10 16.46 -20.34
CA SER A 91 8.63 15.38 -21.22
C SER A 91 7.41 14.67 -20.63
N ALA A 92 7.42 14.35 -19.33
CA ALA A 92 6.30 13.72 -18.64
C ALA A 92 5.04 14.60 -18.61
N ILE A 93 5.20 15.91 -18.38
CA ILE A 93 4.12 16.91 -18.46
C ILE A 93 3.53 16.94 -19.88
N ASN A 94 4.38 17.01 -20.90
CA ASN A 94 3.94 17.02 -22.31
C ASN A 94 3.20 15.73 -22.69
N ASN A 95 3.66 14.59 -22.16
CA ASN A 95 3.03 13.28 -22.34
C ASN A 95 1.81 13.07 -21.43
N LYS A 96 1.45 14.07 -20.59
CA LYS A 96 0.33 14.03 -19.66
C LYS A 96 0.37 12.81 -18.74
N ILE A 97 1.53 12.49 -18.17
CA ILE A 97 1.64 11.44 -17.15
C ILE A 97 0.84 11.87 -15.92
N SER A 98 -0.18 11.09 -15.56
CA SER A 98 -1.06 11.37 -14.43
C SER A 98 -0.37 11.09 -13.09
N THR A 99 -0.70 11.89 -12.07
CA THR A 99 -0.29 11.71 -10.67
C THR A 99 -0.89 10.44 -10.06
N SER A 100 -2.15 10.16 -10.42
CA SER A 100 -2.92 9.01 -9.95
C SER A 100 -3.48 8.20 -11.12
N LEU A 101 -3.73 6.92 -10.90
CA LEU A 101 -4.43 6.07 -11.86
C LEU A 101 -5.89 5.97 -11.40
N ASN A 102 -6.79 6.60 -12.18
CA ASN A 102 -8.23 6.54 -11.95
C ASN A 102 -8.78 5.16 -12.35
N ILE A 103 -9.33 4.45 -11.37
CA ILE A 103 -9.89 3.10 -11.50
C ILE A 103 -11.35 3.13 -11.98
N HIS A 104 -12.01 4.28 -11.90
CA HIS A 104 -13.45 4.42 -12.15
C HIS A 104 -13.82 4.88 -13.57
N LYS A 105 -12.85 5.23 -14.42
CA LYS A 105 -13.07 5.74 -15.81
C LYS A 105 -14.07 4.95 -16.67
N LYS A 106 -14.30 3.66 -16.39
CA LYS A 106 -15.26 2.83 -17.16
C LYS A 106 -16.73 3.00 -16.76
N PHE A 107 -17.05 3.58 -15.61
CA PHE A 107 -18.42 3.51 -15.06
C PHE A 107 -19.37 4.59 -15.60
N LEU A 108 -18.87 5.80 -15.88
CA LEU A 108 -19.72 6.91 -16.33
C LEU A 108 -19.74 7.08 -17.86
N GLY A 109 -18.96 6.29 -18.60
CA GLY A 109 -18.87 6.37 -20.06
C GLY A 109 -18.41 7.74 -20.58
N LYS A 110 -17.89 8.60 -19.71
CA LYS A 110 -17.46 9.97 -20.01
C LYS A 110 -16.01 10.12 -19.59
N GLU A 111 -15.21 10.71 -20.47
CA GLU A 111 -13.91 11.20 -20.04
C GLU A 111 -14.12 12.21 -18.92
N PRO A 112 -13.31 12.14 -17.86
CA PRO A 112 -13.36 13.16 -16.84
C PRO A 112 -13.10 14.53 -17.47
N PRO A 113 -13.83 15.58 -17.07
CA PRO A 113 -13.60 16.91 -17.60
C PRO A 113 -12.14 17.31 -17.40
N LEU A 114 -11.52 17.93 -18.41
CA LEU A 114 -10.18 18.51 -18.32
C LEU A 114 -10.16 19.52 -17.15
N GLY A 115 -9.67 19.10 -15.98
CA GLY A 115 -9.77 19.90 -14.76
C GLY A 115 -9.78 19.08 -13.47
N GLU A 116 -9.92 17.75 -13.54
CA GLU A 116 -9.88 16.90 -12.35
C GLU A 116 -8.62 17.13 -11.49
N ARG A 117 -8.87 17.20 -10.18
CA ARG A 117 -7.88 17.27 -9.12
C ARG A 117 -7.88 15.93 -8.38
N THR A 118 -6.71 15.48 -7.97
CA THR A 118 -6.54 14.30 -7.13
C THR A 118 -6.49 14.77 -5.69
N PHE A 119 -7.28 14.17 -4.81
CA PHE A 119 -7.28 14.50 -3.39
C PHE A 119 -6.62 13.37 -2.60
N ILE A 120 -5.66 13.72 -1.76
CA ILE A 120 -5.09 12.82 -0.78
C ILE A 120 -5.66 13.21 0.58
N LEU A 121 -6.38 12.29 1.20
CA LEU A 121 -6.97 12.46 2.51
C LEU A 121 -6.06 11.77 3.52
N ILE A 122 -5.56 12.54 4.48
CA ILE A 122 -4.73 12.04 5.56
C ILE A 122 -5.56 12.14 6.84
N VAL A 123 -5.87 11.00 7.44
CA VAL A 123 -6.63 10.95 8.69
C VAL A 123 -5.65 10.86 9.85
N VAL A 124 -5.71 11.87 10.71
CA VAL A 124 -4.83 12.06 11.85
C VAL A 124 -5.68 12.10 13.11
N GLY A 125 -5.42 11.21 14.05
CA GLY A 125 -6.18 11.18 15.30
C GLY A 125 -6.29 9.78 15.89
N ASP A 126 -6.89 9.71 17.07
CA ASP A 126 -7.34 8.46 17.69
C ASP A 126 -8.85 8.28 17.44
N ASP A 127 -9.43 7.21 17.96
CA ASP A 127 -10.82 6.82 17.66
C ASP A 127 -11.87 7.89 18.02
N ASP A 128 -11.56 8.80 18.94
CA ASP A 128 -12.50 9.81 19.43
C ASP A 128 -12.31 11.20 18.82
N ASN A 129 -11.22 11.47 18.07
CA ASN A 129 -10.91 12.80 17.51
C ASN A 129 -10.14 12.69 16.19
N GLU A 130 -10.84 12.44 15.08
CA GLU A 130 -10.24 12.38 13.75
C GLU A 130 -10.16 13.77 13.11
N LEU A 131 -8.95 14.28 12.92
CA LEU A 131 -8.68 15.40 12.03
C LEU A 131 -8.36 14.88 10.64
N VAL A 132 -9.11 15.33 9.64
CA VAL A 132 -8.88 14.95 8.25
C VAL A 132 -8.18 16.09 7.55
N PHE A 133 -6.96 15.84 7.08
CA PHE A 133 -6.24 16.77 6.22
C PHE A 133 -6.47 16.41 4.76
N ILE A 134 -6.91 17.40 3.99
CA ILE A 134 -7.14 17.24 2.56
C ILE A 134 -6.02 17.95 1.82
N VAL A 135 -5.25 17.18 1.07
CA VAL A 135 -4.21 17.69 0.18
C VAL A 135 -4.68 17.55 -1.26
N GLU A 136 -4.83 18.70 -1.92
CA GLU A 136 -5.17 18.74 -3.33
C GLU A 136 -3.89 18.69 -4.18
N LEU A 137 -3.85 17.74 -5.11
CA LEU A 137 -2.80 17.61 -6.12
C LEU A 137 -3.39 17.70 -7.53
N PRO A 138 -2.64 18.25 -8.51
CA PRO A 138 -3.07 18.20 -9.89
C PRO A 138 -3.04 16.75 -10.39
N THR A 139 -4.13 16.29 -10.99
CA THR A 139 -4.18 14.94 -11.61
C THR A 139 -3.20 14.87 -12.78
N TYR A 140 -3.12 15.93 -13.59
CA TYR A 140 -2.10 16.08 -14.63
C TYR A 140 -1.28 17.33 -14.32
N PRO A 141 -0.01 17.19 -13.89
CA PRO A 141 0.85 18.34 -13.66
C PRO A 141 1.02 19.12 -14.98
N LYS A 142 0.90 20.45 -14.92
CA LYS A 142 1.01 21.33 -16.08
C LYS A 142 2.33 22.09 -16.10
N THR A 143 2.98 22.20 -14.95
CA THR A 143 4.20 22.98 -14.75
C THR A 143 5.23 22.21 -13.93
N ILE A 144 6.49 22.63 -13.99
CA ILE A 144 7.55 22.12 -13.10
C ILE A 144 7.21 22.41 -11.63
N SER A 145 6.56 23.53 -11.34
CA SER A 145 6.08 23.85 -9.99
C SER A 145 5.08 22.82 -9.48
N ASP A 146 4.15 22.36 -10.32
CA ASP A 146 3.23 21.27 -9.96
C ASP A 146 3.99 19.97 -9.64
N MET A 147 5.00 19.62 -10.44
CA MET A 147 5.83 18.45 -10.19
C MET A 147 6.59 18.55 -8.86
N LYS A 148 7.14 19.72 -8.53
CA LYS A 148 7.79 19.97 -7.23
C LYS A 148 6.81 19.84 -6.07
N LEU A 149 5.57 20.31 -6.24
CA LEU A 149 4.50 20.19 -5.26
C LEU A 149 4.12 18.72 -5.01
N ILE A 150 3.94 17.94 -6.08
CA ILE A 150 3.65 16.50 -5.99
C ILE A 150 4.82 15.79 -5.30
N ARG A 151 6.06 16.07 -5.71
CA ARG A 151 7.27 15.52 -5.06
C ARG A 151 7.28 15.83 -3.57
N PHE A 152 7.02 17.09 -3.19
CA PHE A 152 6.94 17.50 -1.79
C PHE A 152 5.93 16.68 -1.02
N CYS A 153 4.69 16.60 -1.52
CA CYS A 153 3.62 15.87 -0.87
C CYS A 153 3.97 14.39 -0.72
N PHE A 154 4.46 13.74 -1.78
CA PHE A 154 4.85 12.34 -1.74
C PHE A 154 6.00 12.11 -0.77
N ASP A 155 7.02 12.97 -0.76
CA ASP A 155 8.13 12.87 0.19
C ASP A 155 7.65 12.94 1.64
N GLN A 156 6.69 13.81 1.96
CA GLN A 156 6.08 13.85 3.29
C GLN A 156 5.32 12.54 3.61
N LEU A 157 4.50 12.06 2.67
CA LEU A 157 3.72 10.84 2.86
C LEU A 157 4.61 9.60 3.06
N PHE A 158 5.68 9.48 2.27
CA PHE A 158 6.64 8.39 2.31
C PHE A 158 7.57 8.41 3.52
N ARG A 159 7.57 9.47 4.35
CA ARG A 159 8.32 9.53 5.62
C ARG A 159 7.48 9.07 6.82
N CYS A 160 6.20 8.79 6.60
CA CYS A 160 5.27 8.41 7.65
C CYS A 160 4.97 6.91 7.62
N ALA A 161 4.31 6.43 8.67
CA ALA A 161 3.69 5.12 8.74
C ALA A 161 2.19 5.29 8.97
N TYR A 162 1.40 4.27 8.64
CA TYR A 162 -0.05 4.33 8.72
C TYR A 162 -0.61 3.05 9.35
N LYS A 163 -1.61 3.13 10.22
CA LYS A 163 -2.32 1.92 10.65
C LYS A 163 -3.11 1.35 9.47
N GLU A 164 -3.77 2.20 8.71
CA GLU A 164 -4.61 1.79 7.59
C GLU A 164 -4.35 2.68 6.35
N ALA A 165 -4.39 2.08 5.16
CA ALA A 165 -4.34 2.79 3.90
C ALA A 165 -5.45 2.27 3.00
N SER A 166 -6.23 3.18 2.42
CA SER A 166 -7.23 2.81 1.43
C SER A 166 -6.86 3.36 0.06
N PHE A 167 -6.94 2.49 -0.93
CA PHE A 167 -6.77 2.82 -2.34
C PHE A 167 -8.04 2.41 -3.10
N ASP A 168 -9.18 2.77 -2.53
CA ASP A 168 -10.47 2.57 -3.16
C ASP A 168 -10.56 3.52 -4.37
N PHE A 169 -10.60 2.94 -5.56
CA PHE A 169 -10.71 3.64 -6.85
C PHE A 169 -9.51 4.49 -7.32
N PHE A 170 -8.49 4.72 -6.50
CA PHE A 170 -7.27 5.42 -6.93
C PHE A 170 -6.01 4.80 -6.34
N ILE A 171 -4.98 4.68 -7.17
CA ILE A 171 -3.61 4.47 -6.71
C ILE A 171 -2.72 5.58 -7.26
N LEU A 172 -1.60 5.85 -6.58
CA LEU A 172 -0.58 6.72 -7.15
C LEU A 172 0.06 6.02 -8.35
N ASN A 173 0.36 6.79 -9.39
CA ASN A 173 0.98 6.24 -10.59
C ASN A 173 2.44 5.85 -10.28
N PRO A 174 2.84 4.56 -10.33
CA PRO A 174 4.22 4.17 -10.04
C PRO A 174 5.23 4.83 -10.98
N GLU A 175 4.81 5.17 -12.21
CA GLU A 175 5.65 5.90 -13.17
C GLU A 175 5.96 7.33 -12.70
N ILE A 176 4.98 8.05 -12.14
CA ILE A 176 5.22 9.39 -11.60
C ILE A 176 6.11 9.31 -10.36
N ILE A 177 5.90 8.32 -9.48
CA ILE A 177 6.73 8.13 -8.30
C ILE A 177 8.20 7.91 -8.72
N ARG A 178 8.44 6.98 -9.64
CA ARG A 178 9.81 6.75 -10.14
C ARG A 178 10.44 8.01 -10.73
N LEU A 179 9.70 8.78 -11.51
CA LEU A 179 10.17 10.01 -12.12
C LEU A 179 10.52 11.10 -11.10
N LEU A 180 9.71 11.25 -10.05
CA LEU A 180 9.89 12.29 -9.03
C LEU A 180 11.09 12.03 -8.10
N PHE A 181 11.49 10.75 -7.97
CA PHE A 181 12.54 10.30 -7.04
C PHE A 181 13.72 9.63 -7.75
N GLU A 182 13.88 9.80 -9.07
CA GLU A 182 14.94 9.16 -9.86
C GLU A 182 16.36 9.59 -9.44
N ASP A 183 16.50 10.80 -8.88
CA ASP A 183 17.76 11.33 -8.37
C ASP A 183 18.20 10.67 -7.05
N GLN A 184 17.32 9.91 -6.39
CA GLN A 184 17.62 9.23 -5.14
C GLN A 184 18.18 7.83 -5.38
N GLN A 185 19.48 7.74 -5.69
CA GLN A 185 20.17 6.49 -6.04
C GLN A 185 20.03 5.34 -5.01
N ASN A 186 19.65 5.63 -3.76
CA ASN A 186 19.64 4.65 -2.68
C ASN A 186 18.29 4.49 -1.97
N ILE A 187 17.24 5.21 -2.37
CA ILE A 187 15.96 5.23 -1.64
C ILE A 187 14.80 5.05 -2.62
N SER A 188 14.31 3.81 -2.73
CA SER A 188 12.97 3.59 -3.27
C SER A 188 11.94 4.06 -2.23
N PRO A 189 11.13 5.08 -2.55
CA PRO A 189 10.08 5.55 -1.65
C PRO A 189 8.99 4.48 -1.51
N LYS A 190 8.61 4.19 -0.26
CA LYS A 190 7.59 3.19 0.09
C LYS A 190 6.66 3.70 1.17
N PHE A 191 5.38 3.37 1.07
CA PHE A 191 4.42 3.54 2.14
C PHE A 191 4.57 2.40 3.14
N TYR A 192 4.64 2.75 4.42
CA TYR A 192 4.66 1.79 5.53
C TYR A 192 3.28 1.76 6.15
N THR A 193 2.61 0.63 6.09
CA THR A 193 1.24 0.51 6.57
C THR A 193 1.00 -0.83 7.25
N LYS A 194 0.11 -0.88 8.25
CA LYS A 194 -0.31 -2.14 8.87
C LYS A 194 -1.42 -2.81 8.06
N LYS A 195 -2.38 -2.07 7.53
CA LYS A 195 -3.47 -2.63 6.71
C LYS A 195 -3.67 -1.82 5.44
N VAL A 196 -3.97 -2.51 4.35
CA VAL A 196 -4.25 -1.90 3.06
C VAL A 196 -5.55 -2.47 2.51
N SER A 197 -6.41 -1.61 1.98
CA SER A 197 -7.53 -2.00 1.11
C SER A 197 -7.22 -1.63 -0.33
N LEU A 198 -7.34 -2.58 -1.25
CA LEU A 198 -7.18 -2.39 -2.69
C LEU A 198 -8.31 -3.07 -3.47
N GLU A 199 -8.96 -2.31 -4.34
CA GLU A 199 -9.97 -2.83 -5.27
C GLU A 199 -9.39 -3.04 -6.68
N TYR A 200 -9.15 -4.30 -7.07
CA TYR A 200 -8.57 -4.66 -8.37
C TYR A 200 -9.56 -4.60 -9.54
N GLY A 201 -10.86 -4.51 -9.26
CA GLY A 201 -11.96 -4.78 -10.20
C GLY A 201 -11.89 -4.11 -11.57
N LYS A 202 -11.12 -3.00 -11.71
CA LYS A 202 -11.28 -2.07 -12.83
C LYS A 202 -9.98 -1.37 -13.29
N ILE A 203 -8.81 -1.81 -12.81
CA ILE A 203 -7.52 -1.11 -13.02
C ILE A 203 -6.69 -1.73 -14.16
N ASN A 204 -5.70 -0.99 -14.67
CA ASN A 204 -4.51 -1.58 -15.28
C ASN A 204 -3.76 -2.41 -14.22
N LYS A 205 -4.08 -3.71 -14.23
CA LYS A 205 -3.59 -4.80 -13.39
C LYS A 205 -2.08 -4.76 -13.13
N GLU A 206 -1.30 -4.57 -14.19
CA GLU A 206 0.16 -4.53 -14.12
C GLU A 206 0.67 -3.34 -13.31
N LYS A 207 0.07 -2.15 -13.50
CA LYS A 207 0.49 -0.95 -12.78
C LYS A 207 0.18 -1.04 -11.28
N VAL A 208 -0.92 -1.69 -10.90
CA VAL A 208 -1.30 -1.89 -9.49
C VAL A 208 -0.37 -2.86 -8.80
N LEU A 209 -0.12 -3.99 -9.47
CA LEU A 209 0.83 -4.97 -8.99
C LEU A 209 2.20 -4.34 -8.79
N LYS A 210 2.67 -3.58 -9.78
CA LYS A 210 3.92 -2.82 -9.69
C LYS A 210 3.93 -1.86 -8.50
N PHE A 211 2.86 -1.09 -8.31
CA PHE A 211 2.72 -0.21 -7.16
C PHE A 211 2.81 -0.96 -5.83
N ASN A 212 2.13 -2.10 -5.70
CA ASN A 212 2.14 -2.89 -4.47
C ASN A 212 3.52 -3.47 -4.15
N LEU A 213 4.20 -4.02 -5.15
CA LEU A 213 5.50 -4.67 -4.94
C LEU A 213 6.62 -3.63 -4.73
N GLU A 214 6.57 -2.49 -5.44
CA GLU A 214 7.65 -1.50 -5.43
C GLU A 214 7.48 -0.42 -4.36
N HIS A 215 6.24 -0.04 -4.04
CA HIS A 215 5.93 1.15 -3.24
C HIS A 215 5.12 0.92 -1.98
N LEU A 216 4.74 -0.33 -1.64
CA LEU A 216 4.09 -0.65 -0.37
C LEU A 216 4.96 -1.58 0.50
N ILE A 217 4.86 -1.38 1.81
CA ILE A 217 5.27 -2.33 2.85
C ILE A 217 4.07 -2.49 3.79
N VAL A 218 3.53 -3.70 3.84
CA VAL A 218 2.31 -4.05 4.57
C VAL A 218 2.66 -5.02 5.70
N ASN A 219 2.79 -4.49 6.92
CA ASN A 219 3.14 -5.25 8.12
C ASN A 219 1.94 -5.92 8.82
N GLY A 220 0.84 -6.08 8.10
CA GLY A 220 -0.37 -6.75 8.55
C GLY A 220 -1.14 -7.25 7.35
N ASP A 221 -2.25 -6.61 7.00
CA ASP A 221 -3.22 -7.17 6.05
C ASP A 221 -3.27 -6.39 4.75
N LEU A 222 -2.93 -7.06 3.65
CA LEU A 222 -3.26 -6.60 2.31
C LEU A 222 -4.63 -7.18 1.92
N SER A 223 -5.68 -6.38 2.02
CA SER A 223 -7.04 -6.76 1.63
C SER A 223 -7.26 -6.49 0.14
N LEU A 224 -7.58 -7.56 -0.59
CA LEU A 224 -7.80 -7.55 -2.02
C LEU A 224 -9.28 -7.80 -2.30
N SER A 225 -9.91 -6.83 -2.96
CA SER A 225 -11.27 -6.94 -3.46
C SER A 225 -11.24 -7.05 -4.99
N PHE A 226 -11.82 -8.12 -5.53
CA PHE A 226 -11.92 -8.33 -6.96
C PHE A 226 -13.35 -8.06 -7.42
N GLY A 227 -13.49 -7.24 -8.46
CA GLY A 227 -14.76 -7.04 -9.15
C GLY A 227 -14.89 -7.99 -10.34
N GLY A 228 -16.08 -8.57 -10.52
CA GLY A 228 -16.44 -9.39 -11.68
C GLY A 228 -15.76 -10.76 -11.70
N ASP A 229 -15.38 -11.20 -12.89
CA ASP A 229 -14.72 -12.50 -13.13
C ASP A 229 -13.30 -12.54 -12.54
N THR A 230 -13.13 -13.37 -11.50
CA THR A 230 -11.91 -13.53 -10.71
C THR A 230 -10.77 -14.15 -11.51
N GLN A 231 -11.05 -14.94 -12.55
CA GLN A 231 -10.03 -15.63 -13.36
C GLN A 231 -9.11 -14.64 -14.10
N LYS A 232 -9.61 -13.45 -14.38
CA LYS A 232 -8.83 -12.41 -15.07
C LYS A 232 -7.65 -11.91 -14.21
N TYR A 233 -7.60 -12.21 -12.93
CA TYR A 233 -6.57 -11.72 -12.00
C TYR A 233 -5.49 -12.75 -11.68
N ASN A 234 -5.48 -13.90 -12.36
CA ASN A 234 -4.55 -15.00 -12.09
C ASN A 234 -3.10 -14.58 -12.11
N ASP A 235 -2.67 -13.90 -13.16
CA ASP A 235 -1.26 -13.52 -13.32
C ASP A 235 -0.83 -12.57 -12.21
N ILE A 236 -1.68 -11.60 -11.86
CA ILE A 236 -1.43 -10.68 -10.75
C ILE A 236 -1.33 -11.42 -9.43
N VAL A 237 -2.34 -12.25 -9.12
CA VAL A 237 -2.43 -12.94 -7.84
C VAL A 237 -1.24 -13.88 -7.69
N SER A 238 -0.86 -14.57 -8.77
CA SER A 238 0.31 -15.45 -8.79
C SER A 238 1.59 -14.65 -8.51
N GLU A 239 1.80 -13.57 -9.25
CA GLU A 239 2.98 -12.72 -9.10
C GLU A 239 3.07 -12.08 -7.70
N LEU A 240 1.95 -11.60 -7.16
CA LEU A 240 1.86 -11.06 -5.80
C LEU A 240 2.17 -12.14 -4.75
N VAL A 241 1.64 -13.35 -4.92
CA VAL A 241 1.86 -14.47 -3.99
C VAL A 241 3.31 -14.91 -4.01
N LEU A 242 3.91 -15.03 -5.20
CA LEU A 242 5.26 -15.55 -5.37
C LEU A 242 6.35 -14.54 -4.95
N ASN A 243 6.11 -13.25 -5.15
CA ASN A 243 7.13 -12.22 -4.96
C ASN A 243 6.84 -11.22 -3.83
N GLY A 244 5.63 -11.25 -3.26
CA GLY A 244 5.17 -10.25 -2.29
C GLY A 244 5.60 -10.50 -0.83
N GLY A 245 6.12 -11.68 -0.48
CA GLY A 245 6.41 -12.07 0.91
C GLY A 245 7.47 -11.22 1.62
N SER A 246 8.33 -10.53 0.87
CA SER A 246 9.30 -9.58 1.44
C SER A 246 8.68 -8.25 1.87
N VAL A 247 7.48 -7.92 1.36
CA VAL A 247 6.80 -6.64 1.59
C VAL A 247 5.40 -6.78 2.17
N ILE A 248 4.78 -7.96 2.11
CA ILE A 248 3.40 -8.21 2.55
C ILE A 248 3.39 -9.36 3.56
N HIS A 249 2.97 -9.06 4.78
CA HIS A 249 2.90 -10.04 5.84
C HIS A 249 1.76 -11.05 5.65
N ARG A 250 0.54 -10.56 5.38
CA ARG A 250 -0.66 -11.38 5.17
C ARG A 250 -1.51 -10.82 4.03
N VAL A 251 -2.00 -11.72 3.18
CA VAL A 251 -2.98 -11.38 2.14
C VAL A 251 -4.37 -11.81 2.58
N ARG A 252 -5.31 -10.88 2.54
CA ARG A 252 -6.73 -11.10 2.78
C ARG A 252 -7.50 -11.01 1.47
N MET A 253 -8.34 -11.98 1.17
CA MET A 253 -9.18 -11.96 -0.02
C MET A 253 -10.63 -12.22 0.35
N ASP A 254 -11.52 -11.36 -0.13
CA ASP A 254 -12.96 -11.61 -0.08
C ASP A 254 -13.41 -12.20 -1.41
N LEU A 255 -13.76 -13.49 -1.39
CA LEU A 255 -14.05 -14.28 -2.57
C LEU A 255 -15.54 -14.65 -2.63
N SER A 256 -16.11 -14.62 -3.83
CA SER A 256 -17.44 -15.20 -4.09
C SER A 256 -17.35 -16.69 -4.45
N ASP A 257 -16.25 -17.10 -5.07
CA ASP A 257 -16.04 -18.45 -5.59
C ASP A 257 -14.66 -19.02 -5.17
N PRO A 258 -14.47 -20.35 -5.17
CA PRO A 258 -13.25 -20.98 -4.66
C PRO A 258 -12.06 -20.95 -5.64
N TYR A 259 -12.20 -20.38 -6.84
CA TYR A 259 -11.18 -20.48 -7.89
C TYR A 259 -9.83 -19.87 -7.50
N LEU A 260 -9.82 -18.61 -7.05
CA LEU A 260 -8.57 -17.95 -6.63
C LEU A 260 -7.95 -18.62 -5.41
N TYR A 261 -8.78 -19.10 -4.48
CA TYR A 261 -8.30 -19.91 -3.36
C TYR A 261 -7.56 -21.17 -3.87
N ASN A 262 -8.18 -21.94 -4.77
CA ASN A 262 -7.58 -23.16 -5.32
C ASN A 262 -6.29 -22.86 -6.09
N LEU A 263 -6.25 -21.75 -6.85
CA LEU A 263 -5.05 -21.28 -7.53
C LEU A 263 -3.91 -21.02 -6.52
N ILE A 264 -4.19 -20.30 -5.44
CA ILE A 264 -3.19 -19.96 -4.41
C ILE A 264 -2.71 -21.20 -3.68
N ILE A 265 -3.61 -22.11 -3.30
CA ILE A 265 -3.22 -23.38 -2.68
C ILE A 265 -2.27 -24.16 -3.60
N LYS A 266 -2.62 -24.27 -4.89
CA LYS A 266 -1.75 -24.93 -5.88
C LYS A 266 -0.38 -24.24 -6.00
N LEU A 267 -0.34 -22.91 -6.06
CA LEU A 267 0.92 -22.16 -6.12
C LEU A 267 1.80 -22.40 -4.89
N ILE A 268 1.21 -22.39 -3.69
CA ILE A 268 1.92 -22.69 -2.43
C ILE A 268 2.50 -24.10 -2.47
N GLU A 269 1.73 -25.08 -2.93
CA GLU A 269 2.16 -26.48 -2.97
C GLU A 269 3.25 -26.71 -4.02
N THR A 270 3.11 -26.14 -5.22
CA THR A 270 3.90 -26.55 -6.39
C THR A 270 4.93 -25.53 -6.89
N SER A 271 5.05 -24.34 -6.30
CA SER A 271 6.09 -23.40 -6.76
C SER A 271 7.50 -23.90 -6.38
N GLN A 272 8.44 -23.85 -7.33
CA GLN A 272 9.84 -24.18 -7.08
C GLN A 272 10.60 -23.00 -6.48
N ASP A 273 10.33 -21.78 -6.96
CA ASP A 273 10.83 -20.55 -6.33
C ASP A 273 9.81 -20.06 -5.32
N ASN A 274 10.23 -20.04 -4.06
CA ASN A 274 9.38 -19.64 -2.95
C ASN A 274 10.15 -18.81 -1.91
N SER A 275 11.31 -18.29 -2.30
CA SER A 275 12.18 -17.47 -1.46
C SER A 275 11.50 -16.19 -0.97
N ASN A 276 10.60 -15.63 -1.79
CA ASN A 276 9.85 -14.40 -1.52
C ASN A 276 8.32 -14.63 -1.46
N MET A 277 7.86 -15.86 -1.24
CA MET A 277 6.44 -16.18 -1.26
C MET A 277 5.72 -15.60 -0.02
N VAL A 278 4.51 -15.08 -0.19
CA VAL A 278 3.61 -14.74 0.92
C VAL A 278 3.21 -16.02 1.65
N THR A 279 3.34 -16.04 2.97
CA THR A 279 3.10 -17.24 3.78
C THR A 279 1.84 -17.18 4.63
N ASN A 280 1.13 -16.05 4.69
CA ASN A 280 -0.09 -15.93 5.49
C ASN A 280 -1.26 -15.49 4.62
N PHE A 281 -2.33 -16.29 4.63
CA PHE A 281 -3.53 -16.04 3.85
C PHE A 281 -4.78 -16.08 4.72
N LEU A 282 -5.69 -15.13 4.47
CA LEU A 282 -7.02 -15.09 5.05
C LEU A 282 -8.06 -14.97 3.94
N PHE A 283 -8.86 -16.01 3.77
CA PHE A 283 -9.95 -16.05 2.81
C PHE A 283 -11.28 -15.84 3.51
N THR A 284 -12.07 -14.87 3.05
CA THR A 284 -13.47 -14.73 3.43
C THR A 284 -14.34 -15.13 2.27
N PHE A 285 -15.18 -16.15 2.42
CA PHE A 285 -16.16 -16.51 1.40
C PHE A 285 -17.49 -15.83 1.67
N ARG A 286 -18.00 -15.09 0.67
CA ARG A 286 -19.32 -14.43 0.74
C ARG A 286 -20.45 -15.46 0.60
N ASP A 287 -20.26 -16.43 -0.29
CA ASP A 287 -21.22 -17.46 -0.61
C ASP A 287 -20.82 -18.82 0.00
N CYS A 288 -21.79 -19.73 0.12
CA CYS A 288 -21.58 -21.07 0.67
C CYS A 288 -20.87 -22.01 -0.31
N SER A 289 -19.74 -21.58 -0.86
CA SER A 289 -18.89 -22.44 -1.67
C SER A 289 -18.34 -23.58 -0.81
N GLN A 290 -18.39 -24.80 -1.34
CA GLN A 290 -17.66 -25.92 -0.77
C GLN A 290 -16.18 -25.67 -1.05
N VAL A 291 -15.39 -25.57 0.02
CA VAL A 291 -13.96 -25.30 -0.06
C VAL A 291 -13.26 -26.53 0.48
N ASN A 292 -12.64 -27.28 -0.43
CA ASN A 292 -11.86 -28.44 -0.05
C ASN A 292 -10.54 -27.97 0.54
N VAL A 293 -10.25 -28.43 1.74
CA VAL A 293 -8.93 -28.28 2.34
C VAL A 293 -7.99 -29.22 1.59
N GLY A 294 -6.82 -28.73 1.15
CA GLY A 294 -5.89 -29.53 0.35
C GLY A 294 -5.42 -30.79 1.07
N VAL A 295 -5.10 -31.86 0.32
CA VAL A 295 -4.67 -33.15 0.89
C VAL A 295 -3.40 -33.06 1.75
N ARG A 296 -2.61 -31.99 1.58
CA ARG A 296 -1.39 -31.69 2.34
C ARG A 296 -1.62 -30.73 3.51
N ALA A 297 -2.87 -30.46 3.86
CA ALA A 297 -3.18 -29.62 4.99
C ALA A 297 -2.80 -30.30 6.30
N GLU A 298 -2.04 -29.57 7.11
CA GLU A 298 -1.57 -30.00 8.42
C GLU A 298 -2.17 -29.08 9.50
N ASN A 299 -2.23 -29.57 10.73
CA ASN A 299 -2.64 -28.77 11.90
C ASN A 299 -4.01 -28.09 11.72
N ILE A 300 -5.00 -28.82 11.19
CA ILE A 300 -6.34 -28.30 10.95
C ILE A 300 -7.02 -28.00 12.29
N VAL A 301 -7.35 -26.73 12.53
CA VAL A 301 -8.09 -26.25 13.70
C VAL A 301 -9.44 -25.72 13.25
N LYS A 302 -10.51 -26.29 13.81
CA LYS A 302 -11.88 -25.80 13.66
C LYS A 302 -12.29 -25.10 14.94
N LYS A 303 -12.92 -23.94 14.82
CA LYS A 303 -13.62 -23.31 15.93
C LYS A 303 -15.12 -23.55 15.78
N GLU A 304 -15.68 -24.36 16.66
CA GLU A 304 -17.06 -24.85 16.62
C GLU A 304 -18.08 -23.72 16.41
N ASP A 305 -17.87 -22.57 17.06
CA ASP A 305 -18.83 -21.46 17.02
C ASP A 305 -18.58 -20.40 15.93
N SER A 306 -17.44 -20.44 15.21
CA SER A 306 -17.00 -19.27 14.42
C SER A 306 -16.89 -19.45 12.90
N HIS A 307 -17.38 -20.56 12.34
CA HIS A 307 -17.28 -20.87 10.90
C HIS A 307 -15.86 -20.60 10.33
N GLU A 308 -14.85 -20.82 11.17
CA GLU A 308 -13.45 -20.50 10.91
C GLU A 308 -12.64 -21.80 10.92
N VAL A 309 -11.84 -21.98 9.87
CA VAL A 309 -10.90 -23.10 9.74
C VAL A 309 -9.51 -22.54 9.51
N LYS A 310 -8.55 -23.01 10.31
CA LYS A 310 -7.13 -22.70 10.15
C LYS A 310 -6.36 -23.96 9.87
N TYR A 311 -5.36 -23.89 9.00
CA TYR A 311 -4.48 -25.01 8.71
C TYR A 311 -3.16 -24.49 8.11
N GLN A 312 -2.18 -25.39 8.00
CA GLN A 312 -0.91 -25.14 7.35
C GLN A 312 -0.77 -25.97 6.09
N ILE A 313 -0.08 -25.44 5.08
CA ILE A 313 0.28 -26.18 3.86
C ILE A 313 1.79 -26.16 3.71
N THR A 314 2.36 -27.32 3.38
CA THR A 314 3.78 -27.48 3.08
C THR A 314 4.01 -27.56 1.57
N ASN A 315 5.00 -26.80 1.09
CA ASN A 315 5.43 -26.88 -0.31
C ASN A 315 6.10 -28.23 -0.61
N ILE A 316 5.87 -28.79 -1.81
CA ILE A 316 6.35 -30.13 -2.17
C ILE A 316 7.87 -30.15 -2.42
N TYR A 317 8.43 -29.03 -2.86
CA TYR A 317 9.85 -28.86 -3.17
C TYR A 317 10.65 -28.30 -1.99
N ASN A 318 10.01 -27.58 -1.07
CA ASN A 318 10.62 -27.00 0.13
C ASN A 318 9.75 -27.26 1.38
N LYS A 319 10.00 -28.37 2.08
CA LYS A 319 9.23 -28.76 3.28
C LYS A 319 9.36 -27.80 4.46
N ASN A 320 10.39 -26.94 4.46
CA ASN A 320 10.58 -25.93 5.50
C ASN A 320 9.69 -24.71 5.30
N LEU A 321 9.22 -24.48 4.06
CA LEU A 321 8.25 -23.44 3.80
C LEU A 321 6.86 -23.91 4.21
N ARG A 322 6.29 -23.22 5.20
CA ARG A 322 4.94 -23.44 5.70
C ARG A 322 4.12 -22.18 5.49
N SER A 323 2.97 -22.33 4.85
CA SER A 323 2.01 -21.25 4.70
C SER A 323 0.82 -21.48 5.62
N ASN A 324 0.46 -20.46 6.38
CA ASN A 324 -0.73 -20.44 7.23
C ASN A 324 -1.93 -19.98 6.40
N VAL A 325 -3.00 -20.77 6.42
CA VAL A 325 -4.25 -20.45 5.73
C VAL A 325 -5.38 -20.41 6.74
N GLU A 326 -6.13 -19.31 6.72
CA GLU A 326 -7.35 -19.12 7.49
C GLU A 326 -8.52 -18.90 6.53
N ILE A 327 -9.59 -19.65 6.73
CA ILE A 327 -10.85 -19.51 5.99
C ILE A 327 -11.91 -19.06 6.98
N LYS A 328 -12.58 -17.94 6.69
CA LYS A 328 -13.78 -17.47 7.39
C LYS A 328 -14.97 -17.52 6.45
N ARG A 329 -16.14 -17.86 6.99
CA ARG A 329 -17.40 -17.80 6.25
C ARG A 329 -18.37 -16.85 6.92
N ARG A 330 -19.26 -16.26 6.11
CA ARG A 330 -20.45 -15.60 6.65
C ARG A 330 -21.44 -16.66 7.16
N ARG A 331 -22.25 -16.29 8.18
CA ARG A 331 -23.20 -17.19 8.84
C ARG A 331 -24.09 -17.91 7.81
N GLY A 332 -24.25 -19.23 7.96
CA GLY A 332 -25.14 -20.06 7.13
C GLY A 332 -24.47 -21.05 6.16
N CYS A 333 -23.13 -21.15 6.15
CA CYS A 333 -22.40 -21.99 5.19
C CYS A 333 -21.61 -23.16 5.82
N CYS A 334 -21.79 -24.40 5.34
CA CYS A 334 -21.14 -25.62 5.88
C CYS A 334 -19.83 -25.99 5.17
N ILE A 335 -18.73 -26.19 5.91
CA ILE A 335 -17.43 -26.65 5.37
C ILE A 335 -17.45 -28.17 5.26
N ILE A 336 -17.32 -28.67 4.03
CA ILE A 336 -17.10 -30.10 3.78
C ILE A 336 -15.59 -30.31 3.70
N MET A 337 -15.10 -31.27 4.47
CA MET A 337 -13.70 -31.67 4.53
C MET A 337 -13.48 -32.96 3.79
#